data_AF-A0A9D8G9F1-F1
#
_entry.id   AF-A0A9D8G9F1-F1
#
_cell.length_a   1.000
_cell.length_b   1.000
_cell.length_c   1.000
_cell.angle_alpha   90.00
_cell.angle_beta   90.00
_cell.angle_gamma   90.00
#
_symmetry.space_group_name_H-M   'P 1'
#
loop_
_entity.id
_entity.type
_entity.pdbx_description
1 polymer ?
#
loop_
_entity_poly.entity_id
_entity_poly.type
_entity_poly.pdbx_seq_one_letter_code
_entity_poly.pdbx_strand_id
1 'polypeptide(L)'
;MITIQDDLFAECNPTHYGDRRNHRNLFLPKYLERDSEGLRSTDEEFRRAWGILGKWAKLESTGSLLKRKETALQGEFLSEVFGEALGYVLFSEGIDEWNLEPQYQVNGGTADGALGLFRNGEKRPFAILELKGPRVNLDRDRFNGRTPVQQCWDYLNALPECPWGIVCNYVSFRLYHRDHTPRAYQLFLLQELVRSEAFRQFYYLFERRGLIPAVEGQKSRATVLLENTDSRQREVGDHLYEHYHENRCKLIRHLMSKPHEKPLERAIQISQKLLDRIIFIAFCEDRGLLPEYSISRAYHYVPPFVRVVNPRWRNFLDLFRSIDKGNDKIFIPPYDGGLFREDAEVDNLQLDDEWTLFFDGIGNYDFRDEVNVDVLGHIFERSVNDIERIRLGGFFEAEVEEGPRHRMAKSAERKRFGIYYTPPSFTSFIVHNVVGKDIEERFETLARKQSDLSDLTSARPDSRLEQYWRACFNSLRDIKIVDPACGSGAFLIKAYDLLEEQYNEVVDQIAFHSGQQDETLREQIPDIILQDNLFGVDVSPEAVEITQLALWIRFARHGKTLTDLSEHIVCGNSL
;
A
#
# COMPACT_ATOMS: atom_id res chain seq x y z
N MET A 1 -39.03 14.15 4.15
CA MET A 1 -38.17 13.53 3.13
C MET A 1 -37.31 14.62 2.53
N ILE A 2 -36.04 14.70 2.93
CA ILE A 2 -35.09 15.62 2.30
C ILE A 2 -34.61 14.91 1.03
N THR A 3 -34.98 15.43 -0.13
CA THR A 3 -34.43 14.97 -1.41
C THR A 3 -32.95 15.35 -1.44
N ILE A 4 -32.07 14.38 -1.23
CA ILE A 4 -30.62 14.56 -1.38
C ILE A 4 -30.39 14.74 -2.88
N GLN A 5 -30.07 15.97 -3.32
CA GLN A 5 -29.78 16.25 -4.73
C GLN A 5 -28.44 15.63 -5.11
N ASP A 6 -28.38 14.97 -6.26
CA ASP A 6 -27.15 14.43 -6.86
C ASP A 6 -26.12 15.51 -7.22
N ASP A 7 -26.48 16.80 -7.13
CA ASP A 7 -25.66 17.96 -7.52
C ASP A 7 -24.78 18.53 -6.38
N LEU A 8 -24.58 17.81 -5.27
CA LEU A 8 -23.76 18.29 -4.13
C LEU A 8 -22.23 18.30 -4.41
N PHE A 9 -21.79 17.85 -5.58
CA PHE A 9 -20.38 17.79 -5.96
C PHE A 9 -19.82 19.16 -6.37
N ALA A 10 -19.54 20.03 -5.39
CA ALA A 10 -18.51 21.04 -5.59
C ALA A 10 -17.14 20.33 -5.67
N GLU A 11 -16.18 20.89 -6.42
CA GLU A 11 -14.81 20.35 -6.51
C GLU A 11 -14.25 20.05 -5.11
N CYS A 12 -14.11 18.77 -4.78
CA CYS A 12 -13.50 18.32 -3.53
C CYS A 12 -12.08 18.90 -3.48
N ASN A 13 -11.80 19.80 -2.54
CA ASN A 13 -10.43 20.31 -2.37
C ASN A 13 -9.53 19.19 -1.80
N PRO A 14 -8.63 18.60 -2.61
CA PRO A 14 -7.85 17.42 -2.22
C PRO A 14 -6.94 17.68 -1.00
N THR A 15 -6.64 18.94 -0.67
CA THR A 15 -5.77 19.28 0.47
C THR A 15 -6.36 18.86 1.82
N HIS A 16 -7.68 18.69 1.94
CA HIS A 16 -8.34 18.34 3.20
C HIS A 16 -8.61 16.83 3.35
N TYR A 17 -8.62 16.06 2.27
CA TYR A 17 -8.94 14.63 2.31
C TYR A 17 -7.69 13.74 2.50
N GLY A 18 -6.51 14.38 2.48
CA GLY A 18 -5.18 13.78 2.61
C GLY A 18 -4.71 13.05 1.35
N ASP A 19 -3.52 12.45 1.42
CA ASP A 19 -2.83 11.97 0.22
C ASP A 19 -3.36 10.60 -0.23
N ARG A 20 -4.20 10.60 -1.27
CA ARG A 20 -4.75 9.36 -1.85
C ARG A 20 -3.70 8.52 -2.60
N ARG A 21 -2.52 9.05 -2.92
CA ARG A 21 -1.55 8.36 -3.78
C ARG A 21 -0.97 7.09 -3.15
N ASN A 22 -0.91 7.05 -1.82
CA ASN A 22 -0.29 5.94 -1.07
C ASN A 22 -1.29 5.13 -0.23
N HIS A 23 -2.58 5.38 -0.40
CA HIS A 23 -3.66 4.70 0.31
C HIS A 23 -3.91 3.31 -0.29
N ARG A 24 -3.95 2.29 0.57
CA ARG A 24 -4.44 0.95 0.23
C ARG A 24 -5.74 0.67 0.97
N ASN A 25 -6.73 0.13 0.26
CA ASN A 25 -7.98 -0.28 0.88
C ASN A 25 -7.72 -1.37 1.91
N LEU A 26 -8.32 -1.22 3.09
CA LEU A 26 -8.21 -2.20 4.16
C LEU A 26 -9.02 -3.47 3.89
N PHE A 27 -10.14 -3.35 3.16
CA PHE A 27 -10.99 -4.45 2.77
C PHE A 27 -10.97 -4.64 1.26
N LEU A 28 -11.15 -5.87 0.78
CA LEU A 28 -11.39 -6.10 -0.66
C LEU A 28 -12.70 -5.38 -1.07
N PRO A 29 -12.68 -4.48 -2.07
CA PRO A 29 -13.86 -3.72 -2.47
C PRO A 29 -15.07 -4.61 -2.76
N LYS A 30 -14.87 -5.71 -3.49
CA LYS A 30 -15.92 -6.69 -3.82
C LYS A 30 -16.54 -7.39 -2.61
N TYR A 31 -15.79 -7.57 -1.52
CA TYR A 31 -16.33 -8.18 -0.30
C TYR A 31 -17.13 -7.16 0.51
N LEU A 32 -16.62 -5.93 0.62
CA LEU A 32 -17.34 -4.86 1.30
C LEU A 32 -18.65 -4.53 0.58
N GLU A 33 -18.63 -4.43 -0.75
CA GLU A 33 -19.81 -4.22 -1.58
C GLU A 33 -20.84 -5.33 -1.32
N ARG A 34 -20.48 -6.60 -1.60
CA ARG A 34 -21.34 -7.78 -1.41
C ARG A 34 -21.92 -7.87 0.01
N ASP A 35 -21.09 -7.74 1.04
CA ASP A 35 -21.54 -7.92 2.42
C ASP A 35 -22.42 -6.76 2.89
N SER A 36 -22.22 -5.57 2.31
CA SER A 36 -23.06 -4.40 2.59
C SER A 36 -24.45 -4.49 1.95
N GLU A 37 -24.63 -5.20 0.83
CA GLU A 37 -25.92 -5.36 0.12
C GLU A 37 -27.04 -5.91 1.02
N GLY A 38 -26.69 -6.69 2.05
CA GLY A 38 -27.64 -7.22 3.03
C GLY A 38 -28.35 -6.15 3.88
N LEU A 39 -27.80 -4.93 3.93
CA LEU A 39 -28.42 -3.79 4.60
C LEU A 39 -29.55 -3.21 3.77
N ARG A 40 -30.79 -3.43 4.21
CA ARG A 40 -31.99 -2.96 3.51
C ARG A 40 -32.16 -1.45 3.68
N SER A 41 -32.16 -0.71 2.57
CA SER A 41 -32.43 0.73 2.52
C SER A 41 -33.83 1.13 3.00
N THR A 42 -34.74 0.16 3.19
CA THR A 42 -36.08 0.37 3.74
C THR A 42 -36.11 0.49 5.25
N ASP A 43 -35.03 0.11 5.95
CA ASP A 43 -34.93 0.24 7.40
C ASP A 43 -35.03 1.73 7.80
N GLU A 44 -35.80 2.01 8.83
CA GLU A 44 -36.04 3.37 9.31
C GLU A 44 -34.75 3.95 9.91
N GLU A 45 -33.97 3.12 10.62
CA GLU A 45 -32.68 3.49 11.20
C GLU A 45 -31.69 3.88 10.10
N PHE A 46 -31.58 3.06 9.05
CA PHE A 46 -30.72 3.34 7.89
C PHE A 46 -31.07 4.67 7.22
N ARG A 47 -32.37 4.92 6.97
CA ARG A 47 -32.83 6.16 6.33
C ARG A 47 -32.61 7.39 7.22
N ARG A 48 -32.79 7.25 8.53
CA ARG A 48 -32.48 8.31 9.50
C ARG A 48 -30.99 8.62 9.49
N ALA A 49 -30.15 7.61 9.60
CA ALA A 49 -28.70 7.74 9.57
C ALA A 49 -28.23 8.41 8.27
N TRP A 50 -28.75 7.97 7.12
CA TRP A 50 -28.41 8.56 5.82
C TRP A 50 -28.81 10.04 5.74
N GLY A 51 -29.98 10.40 6.30
CA GLY A 51 -30.43 11.79 6.38
C GLY A 51 -29.53 12.66 7.25
N ILE A 52 -29.00 12.14 8.36
CA ILE A 52 -28.05 12.85 9.22
C ILE A 52 -26.74 13.08 8.46
N LEU A 53 -26.15 12.06 7.85
CA LEU A 53 -24.91 12.22 7.08
C LEU A 53 -25.11 13.16 5.87
N GLY A 54 -26.27 13.12 5.22
CA GLY A 54 -26.65 14.06 4.15
C GLY A 54 -26.74 15.52 4.64
N LYS A 55 -27.22 15.77 5.87
CA LYS A 55 -27.18 17.10 6.51
C LYS A 55 -25.73 17.57 6.67
N TRP A 56 -24.85 16.72 7.16
CA TRP A 56 -23.42 17.04 7.33
C TRP A 56 -22.74 17.30 5.99
N ALA A 57 -22.99 16.50 4.96
CA ALA A 57 -22.49 16.73 3.61
C ALA A 57 -22.97 18.06 3.01
N LYS A 58 -24.21 18.49 3.33
CA LYS A 58 -24.70 19.83 2.96
C LYS A 58 -23.97 20.96 3.70
N LEU A 59 -23.59 20.75 4.96
CA LEU A 59 -22.81 21.75 5.72
C LEU A 59 -21.40 21.89 5.15
N GLU A 60 -20.81 20.80 4.66
CA GLU A 60 -19.51 20.81 3.97
C GLU A 60 -19.60 21.58 2.65
N SER A 61 -20.51 21.20 1.75
CA SER A 61 -20.66 21.81 0.41
C SER A 61 -21.00 23.30 0.46
N THR A 62 -21.70 23.77 1.51
CA THR A 62 -21.97 25.20 1.72
C THR A 62 -20.81 25.97 2.37
N GLY A 63 -19.69 25.30 2.67
CA GLY A 63 -18.55 25.87 3.40
C GLY A 63 -18.86 26.24 4.85
N SER A 64 -19.98 25.77 5.40
CA SER A 64 -20.43 26.09 6.75
C SER A 64 -19.58 25.39 7.81
N LEU A 65 -19.17 24.14 7.55
CA LEU A 65 -18.26 23.40 8.44
C LEU A 65 -16.93 24.15 8.61
N LEU A 66 -16.38 24.68 7.52
CA LEU A 66 -15.10 25.40 7.53
C LEU A 66 -15.12 26.68 8.37
N LYS A 67 -16.29 27.22 8.72
CA LYS A 67 -16.43 28.45 9.51
C LYS A 67 -16.53 28.20 11.02
N ARG A 68 -16.64 26.94 11.46
CA ARG A 68 -16.82 26.57 12.87
C ARG A 68 -15.50 26.08 13.48
N LYS A 69 -15.32 26.33 14.78
CA LYS A 69 -14.19 25.80 15.55
C LYS A 69 -14.41 24.32 15.86
N GLU A 70 -13.33 23.54 15.88
CA GLU A 70 -13.32 22.10 16.15
C GLU A 70 -14.05 21.73 17.45
N THR A 71 -13.69 22.36 18.57
CA THR A 71 -14.31 22.08 19.88
C THR A 71 -15.82 22.34 19.92
N ALA A 72 -16.33 23.20 19.02
CA ALA A 72 -17.77 23.46 18.92
C ALA A 72 -18.49 22.39 18.09
N LEU A 73 -17.79 21.75 17.14
CA LEU A 73 -18.35 20.69 16.29
C LEU A 73 -18.25 19.32 16.93
N GLN A 74 -17.22 19.06 17.73
CA GLN A 74 -16.93 17.74 18.28
C GLN A 74 -18.12 17.12 19.03
N GLY A 75 -18.74 17.87 19.94
CA GLY A 75 -19.89 17.37 20.70
C GLY A 75 -21.12 17.08 19.82
N GLU A 76 -21.46 17.99 18.90
CA GLU A 76 -22.58 17.81 17.97
C GLU A 76 -22.32 16.64 17.02
N PHE A 77 -21.09 16.49 16.53
CA PHE A 77 -20.70 15.40 15.65
C PHE A 77 -20.74 14.03 16.34
N LEU A 78 -20.18 13.92 17.55
CA LEU A 78 -20.25 12.68 18.33
C LEU A 78 -21.70 12.30 18.64
N SER A 79 -22.55 13.27 18.99
CA SER A 79 -23.97 13.03 19.30
C SER A 79 -24.79 12.67 18.04
N GLU A 80 -24.66 13.42 16.95
CA GLU A 80 -25.49 13.20 15.76
C GLU A 80 -24.98 12.02 14.92
N VAL A 81 -23.68 11.97 14.62
CA VAL A 81 -23.11 10.98 13.70
C VAL A 81 -22.85 9.67 14.43
N PHE A 82 -22.04 9.67 15.51
CA PHE A 82 -21.80 8.42 16.24
C PHE A 82 -23.02 8.00 17.07
N GLY A 83 -23.70 8.94 17.72
CA GLY A 83 -24.91 8.65 18.49
C GLY A 83 -26.11 8.28 17.62
N GLU A 84 -26.82 9.29 17.13
CA GLU A 84 -28.11 9.11 16.46
C GLU A 84 -28.05 8.34 15.13
N ALA A 85 -26.98 8.54 14.34
CA ALA A 85 -26.87 7.90 13.03
C ALA A 85 -26.27 6.49 13.12
N LEU A 86 -25.17 6.30 13.85
CA LEU A 86 -24.46 5.02 13.92
C LEU A 86 -24.89 4.14 15.10
N GLY A 87 -25.76 4.63 15.97
CA GLY A 87 -26.40 3.87 17.04
C GLY A 87 -25.52 3.66 18.27
N TYR A 88 -24.48 4.48 18.45
CA TYR A 88 -23.69 4.43 19.67
C TYR A 88 -24.39 5.16 20.82
N VAL A 89 -24.18 4.69 22.06
CA VAL A 89 -24.89 5.20 23.24
C VAL A 89 -23.91 5.80 24.23
N LEU A 90 -24.21 7.00 24.71
CA LEU A 90 -23.47 7.71 25.75
C LEU A 90 -23.90 7.28 27.15
N PHE A 91 -23.01 7.46 28.12
CA PHE A 91 -23.31 7.23 29.55
C PHE A 91 -24.54 8.01 30.04
N SER A 92 -24.74 9.24 29.53
CA SER A 92 -25.85 10.12 29.94
C SER A 92 -27.24 9.58 29.61
N GLU A 93 -27.34 8.55 28.77
CA GLU A 93 -28.61 7.92 28.40
C GLU A 93 -29.10 6.89 29.44
N GLY A 94 -28.36 6.71 30.53
CA GLY A 94 -28.83 5.99 31.72
C GLY A 94 -28.83 4.45 31.59
N ILE A 95 -27.95 3.91 30.75
CA ILE A 95 -27.80 2.47 30.53
C ILE A 95 -26.63 1.93 31.36
N ASP A 96 -26.78 0.73 31.93
CA ASP A 96 -25.71 0.03 32.66
C ASP A 96 -24.48 -0.28 31.77
N GLU A 97 -24.69 -0.31 30.45
CA GLU A 97 -23.69 -0.45 29.41
C GLU A 97 -23.80 0.70 28.41
N TRP A 98 -22.71 1.44 28.22
CA TRP A 98 -22.59 2.43 27.16
C TRP A 98 -21.47 2.02 26.22
N ASN A 99 -21.47 2.60 25.02
CA ASN A 99 -20.56 2.17 23.96
C ASN A 99 -19.91 3.31 23.16
N LEU A 100 -20.12 4.56 23.61
CA LEU A 100 -19.34 5.73 23.24
C LEU A 100 -18.89 6.47 24.50
N GLU A 101 -17.58 6.61 24.68
CA GLU A 101 -16.98 7.40 25.75
C GLU A 101 -16.17 8.56 25.15
N PRO A 102 -16.64 9.82 25.26
CA PRO A 102 -15.85 11.00 24.86
C PRO A 102 -14.64 11.20 25.78
N GLN A 103 -13.56 11.80 25.25
CA GLN A 103 -12.36 12.15 26.03
C GLN A 103 -11.75 10.95 26.77
N TYR A 104 -11.55 9.85 26.04
CA TYR A 104 -11.07 8.58 26.58
C TYR A 104 -9.59 8.66 26.96
N GLN A 105 -9.27 8.34 28.22
CA GLN A 105 -7.91 8.40 28.73
C GLN A 105 -7.08 7.21 28.26
N VAL A 106 -5.91 7.47 27.68
CA VAL A 106 -4.96 6.45 27.22
C VAL A 106 -3.58 6.76 27.80
N ASN A 107 -2.77 5.73 28.06
CA ASN A 107 -1.39 5.97 28.47
C ASN A 107 -0.65 6.76 27.39
N GLY A 108 -0.31 8.02 27.69
CA GLY A 108 0.34 8.94 26.75
C GLY A 108 -0.54 10.05 26.20
N GLY A 109 -1.84 10.11 26.54
CA GLY A 109 -2.71 11.23 26.13
C GLY A 109 -4.20 11.02 26.38
N THR A 110 -5.02 11.79 25.69
CA THR A 110 -6.49 11.68 25.73
C THR A 110 -6.99 11.63 24.30
N ALA A 111 -7.62 10.52 23.92
CA ALA A 111 -8.29 10.38 22.64
C ALA A 111 -9.62 11.14 22.67
N ASP A 112 -10.07 11.66 21.52
CA ASP A 112 -11.32 12.42 21.42
C ASP A 112 -12.55 11.59 21.78
N GLY A 113 -12.48 10.28 21.58
CA GLY A 113 -13.41 9.32 22.14
C GLY A 113 -12.95 7.88 21.96
N ALA A 114 -13.74 6.95 22.50
CA ALA A 114 -13.59 5.52 22.26
C ALA A 114 -14.97 4.88 22.08
N LEU A 115 -15.03 3.85 21.23
CA LEU A 115 -16.17 2.96 21.04
C LEU A 115 -15.84 1.64 21.69
N GLY A 116 -16.75 1.07 22.45
CA GLY A 116 -16.47 -0.20 23.10
C GLY A 116 -17.58 -0.72 23.98
N LEU A 117 -17.24 -1.66 24.85
CA LEU A 117 -18.14 -2.10 25.91
C LEU A 117 -17.64 -1.49 27.21
N PHE A 118 -18.41 -0.54 27.73
CA PHE A 118 -18.05 0.21 28.91
C PHE A 118 -19.10 0.00 30.01
N ARG A 119 -18.61 -0.34 31.20
CA ARG A 119 -19.38 -0.55 32.43
C ARG A 119 -18.69 0.18 33.58
N ASN A 120 -19.38 0.35 34.69
CA ASN A 120 -18.77 0.90 35.90
C ASN A 120 -17.59 0.04 36.36
N GLY A 121 -16.37 0.56 36.25
CA GLY A 121 -15.13 -0.10 36.65
C GLY A 121 -14.47 -0.99 35.59
N GLU A 122 -15.11 -1.22 34.45
CA GLU A 122 -14.57 -2.02 33.35
C GLU A 122 -14.74 -1.28 32.02
N LYS A 123 -13.62 -1.00 31.33
CA LYS A 123 -13.64 -0.31 30.04
C LYS A 123 -12.90 -1.14 29.01
N ARG A 124 -13.61 -1.64 28.01
CA ARG A 124 -13.04 -2.41 26.90
C ARG A 124 -13.24 -1.67 25.57
N PRO A 125 -12.26 -0.88 25.12
CA PRO A 125 -12.35 -0.17 23.86
C PRO A 125 -12.16 -1.14 22.68
N PHE A 126 -13.06 -1.06 21.71
CA PHE A 126 -12.96 -1.76 20.42
C PHE A 126 -12.46 -0.84 19.31
N ALA A 127 -12.75 0.46 19.39
CA ALA A 127 -12.19 1.47 18.51
C ALA A 127 -11.81 2.74 19.29
N ILE A 128 -10.71 3.37 18.92
CA ILE A 128 -10.38 4.73 19.39
C ILE A 128 -10.73 5.76 18.31
N LEU A 129 -11.11 6.97 18.72
CA LEU A 129 -11.40 8.08 17.84
C LEU A 129 -10.40 9.21 18.04
N GLU A 130 -9.79 9.64 16.95
CA GLU A 130 -9.02 10.86 16.84
C GLU A 130 -9.75 11.81 15.88
N LEU A 131 -10.22 12.94 16.40
CA LEU A 131 -10.99 13.93 15.66
C LEU A 131 -10.16 15.19 15.42
N LYS A 132 -10.38 15.82 14.27
CA LYS A 132 -9.77 17.11 13.92
C LYS A 132 -10.72 18.02 13.18
N GLY A 133 -10.42 19.32 13.18
CA GLY A 133 -11.16 20.31 12.40
C GLY A 133 -11.22 20.02 10.90
N PRO A 134 -12.26 20.49 10.18
CA PRO A 134 -12.49 20.16 8.76
C PRO A 134 -11.46 20.75 7.77
N ARG A 135 -10.55 21.59 8.26
CA ARG A 135 -9.44 22.13 7.48
C ARG A 135 -8.16 21.30 7.61
N VAL A 136 -8.08 20.44 8.62
CA VAL A 136 -6.87 19.73 9.00
C VAL A 136 -6.59 18.61 8.01
N ASN A 137 -5.37 18.61 7.48
CA ASN A 137 -4.85 17.48 6.72
C ASN A 137 -4.34 16.39 7.68
N LEU A 138 -4.97 15.22 7.64
CA LEU A 138 -4.70 14.12 8.57
C LEU A 138 -3.30 13.52 8.45
N ASP A 139 -2.62 13.69 7.31
CA ASP A 139 -1.31 13.11 7.03
C ASP A 139 -0.15 14.11 7.24
N ARG A 140 -0.44 15.41 7.27
CA ARG A 140 0.60 16.47 7.21
C ARG A 140 0.58 17.41 8.41
N ASP A 141 -0.60 17.80 8.87
CA ASP A 141 -0.71 18.77 9.94
C ASP A 141 -0.31 18.12 11.26
N ARG A 142 0.61 18.74 12.00
CA ARG A 142 1.11 18.22 13.28
C ARG A 142 0.56 19.01 14.45
N PHE A 143 0.21 18.30 15.51
CA PHE A 143 -0.17 18.85 16.80
C PHE A 143 0.74 18.22 17.84
N ASN A 144 1.46 19.03 18.62
CA ASN A 144 2.49 18.57 19.56
C ASN A 144 3.53 17.64 18.89
N GLY A 145 3.93 17.97 17.65
CA GLY A 145 4.92 17.22 16.88
C GLY A 145 4.40 15.98 16.15
N ARG A 146 3.12 15.61 16.29
CA ARG A 146 2.56 14.37 15.71
C ARG A 146 1.38 14.65 14.80
N THR A 147 1.25 13.91 13.71
CA THR A 147 0.05 13.96 12.86
C THR A 147 -1.12 13.27 13.56
N PRO A 148 -2.39 13.57 13.18
CA PRO A 148 -3.56 12.86 13.70
C PRO A 148 -3.47 11.35 13.53
N VAL A 149 -2.96 10.89 12.39
CA VAL A 149 -2.70 9.46 12.15
C VAL A 149 -1.68 8.92 13.15
N GLN A 150 -0.54 9.59 13.32
CA GLN A 150 0.47 9.16 14.30
C GLN A 150 -0.08 9.11 15.74
N GLN A 151 -0.88 10.09 16.15
CA GLN A 151 -1.51 10.09 17.48
C GLN A 151 -2.46 8.91 17.66
N CYS A 152 -3.28 8.60 16.66
CA CYS A 152 -4.13 7.41 16.68
C CYS A 152 -3.29 6.13 16.83
N TRP A 153 -2.16 6.01 16.12
CA TRP A 153 -1.28 4.85 16.23
C TRP A 153 -0.59 4.75 17.60
N ASP A 154 -0.18 5.87 18.20
CA ASP A 154 0.34 5.88 19.58
C ASP A 154 -0.68 5.31 20.57
N TYR A 155 -1.95 5.69 20.43
CA TYR A 155 -3.04 5.17 21.26
C TYR A 155 -3.30 3.68 21.02
N LEU A 156 -3.31 3.21 19.76
CA LEU A 156 -3.45 1.77 19.45
C LEU A 156 -2.30 0.94 20.05
N ASN A 157 -1.08 1.47 20.00
CA ASN A 157 0.09 0.83 20.59
C ASN A 157 0.00 0.78 22.13
N ALA A 158 -0.55 1.83 22.74
CA ALA A 158 -0.80 1.88 24.18
C ALA A 158 -1.98 1.00 24.64
N LEU A 159 -2.85 0.57 23.72
CA LEU A 159 -4.02 -0.28 23.98
C LEU A 159 -3.96 -1.60 23.17
N PRO A 160 -3.19 -2.61 23.61
CA PRO A 160 -3.03 -3.88 22.89
C PRO A 160 -4.32 -4.65 22.60
N GLU A 161 -5.36 -4.43 23.39
CA GLU A 161 -6.67 -5.09 23.24
C GLU A 161 -7.61 -4.34 22.27
N CYS A 162 -7.25 -3.13 21.84
CA CYS A 162 -8.06 -2.31 20.94
C CYS A 162 -7.67 -2.58 19.47
N PRO A 163 -8.55 -3.16 18.64
CA PRO A 163 -8.23 -3.50 17.25
C PRO A 163 -8.32 -2.32 16.28
N TRP A 164 -9.26 -1.40 16.48
CA TRP A 164 -9.62 -0.39 15.48
C TRP A 164 -9.19 1.02 15.87
N GLY A 165 -8.71 1.78 14.89
CA GLY A 165 -8.50 3.23 15.02
C GLY A 165 -9.35 3.98 14.01
N ILE A 166 -9.99 5.07 14.43
CA ILE A 166 -10.74 5.97 13.56
C ILE A 166 -10.08 7.33 13.60
N VAL A 167 -9.68 7.84 12.43
CA VAL A 167 -9.21 9.22 12.28
C VAL A 167 -10.20 9.95 11.39
N CYS A 168 -10.72 11.08 11.86
CA CYS A 168 -11.77 11.80 11.15
C CYS A 168 -11.60 13.32 11.30
N ASN A 169 -11.67 14.03 10.18
CA ASN A 169 -11.71 15.50 10.14
C ASN A 169 -13.11 16.02 9.75
N TYR A 170 -14.15 15.26 10.08
CA TYR A 170 -15.56 15.47 9.69
C TYR A 170 -15.87 15.32 8.20
N VAL A 171 -14.91 15.58 7.31
CA VAL A 171 -15.08 15.50 5.85
C VAL A 171 -14.50 14.21 5.26
N SER A 172 -13.60 13.55 5.99
CA SER A 172 -13.08 12.22 5.68
C SER A 172 -13.12 11.32 6.90
N PHE A 173 -13.49 10.07 6.68
CA PHE A 173 -13.54 9.01 7.69
C PHE A 173 -12.52 7.95 7.31
N ARG A 174 -11.54 7.70 8.19
CA ARG A 174 -10.51 6.67 7.98
C ARG A 174 -10.59 5.62 9.07
N LEU A 175 -10.78 4.37 8.67
CA LEU A 175 -10.76 3.21 9.57
C LEU A 175 -9.46 2.44 9.39
N TYR A 176 -8.73 2.25 10.49
CA TYR A 176 -7.46 1.53 10.58
C TYR A 176 -7.64 0.27 11.42
N HIS A 177 -6.83 -0.74 11.13
CA HIS A 177 -6.67 -1.92 11.99
C HIS A 177 -5.22 -2.03 12.47
N ARG A 178 -5.04 -2.34 13.75
CA ARG A 178 -3.73 -2.41 14.43
C ARG A 178 -2.70 -3.35 13.77
N ASP A 179 -3.18 -4.41 13.12
CA ASP A 179 -2.32 -5.45 12.54
C ASP A 179 -1.83 -5.11 11.13
N HIS A 180 -2.27 -3.97 10.57
CA HIS A 180 -1.84 -3.47 9.27
C HIS A 180 -0.94 -2.25 9.42
N THR A 181 -0.43 -1.72 8.31
CA THR A 181 0.38 -0.49 8.34
C THR A 181 -0.51 0.74 8.31
N PRO A 182 -0.02 1.93 8.73
CA PRO A 182 -0.76 3.19 8.59
C PRO A 182 -1.18 3.55 7.14
N ARG A 183 -0.62 2.89 6.12
CA ARG A 183 -1.00 3.08 4.71
C ARG A 183 -2.22 2.26 4.29
N ALA A 184 -2.60 1.25 5.08
CA ALA A 184 -3.77 0.42 4.83
C ALA A 184 -4.93 0.87 5.72
N TYR A 185 -5.92 1.51 5.11
CA TYR A 185 -7.11 1.99 5.81
C TYR A 185 -8.33 1.97 4.90
N GLN A 186 -9.54 2.03 5.44
CA GLN A 186 -10.74 2.26 4.64
C GLN A 186 -11.09 3.75 4.70
N LEU A 187 -11.18 4.40 3.54
CA LEU A 187 -11.54 5.81 3.40
C LEU A 187 -12.99 5.95 2.93
N PHE A 188 -13.73 6.86 3.56
CA PHE A 188 -14.97 7.40 3.00
C PHE A 188 -14.93 8.93 3.06
N LEU A 189 -15.28 9.60 1.97
CA LEU A 189 -15.50 11.04 2.01
C LEU A 189 -16.95 11.35 2.34
N LEU A 190 -17.17 12.37 3.16
CA LEU A 190 -18.52 12.80 3.54
C LEU A 190 -19.38 13.15 2.31
N GLN A 191 -18.79 13.77 1.28
CA GLN A 191 -19.46 14.03 0.00
C GLN A 191 -19.81 12.75 -0.78
N GLU A 192 -19.09 11.65 -0.61
CA GLU A 192 -19.40 10.38 -1.28
C GLU A 192 -20.60 9.70 -0.60
N LEU A 193 -20.79 9.91 0.70
CA LEU A 193 -21.89 9.32 1.50
C LEU A 193 -23.28 9.85 1.14
N VAL A 194 -23.38 10.87 0.27
CA VAL A 194 -24.69 11.24 -0.33
C VAL A 194 -25.19 10.18 -1.29
N ARG A 195 -24.29 9.33 -1.84
CA ARG A 195 -24.64 8.18 -2.68
C ARG A 195 -25.03 7.00 -1.80
N SER A 196 -26.15 6.37 -2.11
CA SER A 196 -26.69 5.25 -1.32
C SER A 196 -25.72 4.07 -1.22
N GLU A 197 -24.98 3.77 -2.29
CA GLU A 197 -24.01 2.68 -2.34
C GLU A 197 -22.84 2.91 -1.37
N ALA A 198 -22.20 4.08 -1.45
CA ALA A 198 -21.11 4.46 -0.57
C ALA A 198 -21.57 4.55 0.90
N PHE A 199 -22.76 5.13 1.14
CA PHE A 199 -23.34 5.17 2.48
C PHE A 199 -23.62 3.77 3.03
N ARG A 200 -24.10 2.84 2.22
CA ARG A 200 -24.36 1.46 2.66
C ARG A 200 -23.08 0.78 3.14
N GLN A 201 -21.99 0.92 2.40
CA GLN A 201 -20.68 0.40 2.78
C GLN A 201 -20.13 1.08 4.05
N PHE A 202 -20.27 2.40 4.15
CA PHE A 202 -19.91 3.15 5.36
C PHE A 202 -20.71 2.66 6.57
N TYR A 203 -22.03 2.58 6.45
CA TYR A 203 -22.93 2.14 7.53
C TYR A 203 -22.68 0.67 7.91
N TYR A 204 -22.28 -0.18 6.97
CA TYR A 204 -21.90 -1.56 7.26
C TYR A 204 -20.73 -1.65 8.24
N LEU A 205 -19.73 -0.77 8.07
CA LEU A 205 -18.52 -0.76 8.88
C LEU A 205 -18.66 0.05 10.17
N PHE A 206 -19.29 1.23 10.10
CA PHE A 206 -19.27 2.21 11.19
C PHE A 206 -20.50 2.17 12.11
N GLU A 207 -21.59 1.50 11.73
CA GLU A 207 -22.70 1.29 12.68
C GLU A 207 -22.19 0.45 13.87
N ARG A 208 -22.83 0.60 15.03
CA ARG A 208 -22.43 -0.05 16.30
C ARG A 208 -21.95 -1.49 16.15
N ARG A 209 -22.70 -2.35 15.44
CA ARG A 209 -22.38 -3.78 15.23
C ARG A 209 -21.29 -4.02 14.18
N GLY A 210 -20.96 -3.00 13.41
CA GLY A 210 -19.83 -2.96 12.49
C GLY A 210 -18.49 -3.11 13.21
N LEU A 211 -18.29 -2.37 14.31
CA LEU A 211 -17.03 -2.37 15.08
C LEU A 211 -17.11 -3.10 16.42
N ILE A 212 -18.28 -3.14 17.06
CA ILE A 212 -18.50 -3.82 18.34
C ILE A 212 -19.30 -5.11 18.10
N PRO A 213 -18.90 -6.26 18.66
CA PRO A 213 -19.69 -7.48 18.57
C PRO A 213 -21.12 -7.29 19.10
N ALA A 214 -22.11 -7.81 18.38
CA ALA A 214 -23.51 -7.77 18.83
C ALA A 214 -23.75 -8.68 20.05
N VAL A 215 -22.96 -9.75 20.19
CA VAL A 215 -23.00 -10.72 21.28
C VAL A 215 -21.56 -10.92 21.77
N GLU A 216 -21.37 -10.92 23.09
CA GLU A 216 -20.06 -11.15 23.70
C GLU A 216 -19.47 -12.51 23.27
N GLY A 217 -18.19 -12.50 22.88
CA GLY A 217 -17.50 -13.67 22.32
C GLY A 217 -17.66 -13.87 20.81
N GLN A 218 -18.52 -13.11 20.14
CA GLN A 218 -18.56 -13.05 18.67
C GLN A 218 -17.60 -11.98 18.12
N LYS A 219 -17.39 -12.01 16.80
CA LYS A 219 -16.65 -10.98 16.07
C LYS A 219 -17.62 -9.93 15.51
N SER A 220 -17.15 -8.69 15.39
CA SER A 220 -17.92 -7.64 14.71
C SER A 220 -17.89 -7.84 13.19
N ARG A 221 -18.79 -7.18 12.45
CA ARG A 221 -18.86 -7.34 10.99
C ARG A 221 -17.56 -6.93 10.30
N ALA A 222 -16.94 -5.83 10.72
CA ALA A 222 -15.67 -5.37 10.18
C ALA A 222 -14.54 -6.37 10.42
N THR A 223 -14.48 -6.99 11.61
CA THR A 223 -13.46 -8.02 11.90
C THR A 223 -13.63 -9.25 11.01
N VAL A 224 -14.86 -9.74 10.82
CA VAL A 224 -15.14 -10.87 9.93
C VAL A 224 -14.77 -10.54 8.48
N LEU A 225 -15.11 -9.33 8.02
CA LEU A 225 -14.78 -8.86 6.68
C LEU A 225 -13.26 -8.76 6.44
N LEU A 226 -12.51 -8.26 7.43
CA LEU A 226 -11.05 -8.18 7.37
C LEU A 226 -10.42 -9.57 7.31
N GLU A 227 -10.86 -10.50 8.17
CA GLU A 227 -10.36 -11.87 8.18
C GLU A 227 -10.62 -12.59 6.85
N ASN A 228 -11.79 -12.36 6.24
CA ASN A 228 -12.11 -12.88 4.91
C ASN A 228 -11.22 -12.25 3.83
N THR A 229 -10.96 -10.94 3.91
CA THR A 229 -10.04 -10.22 3.01
C THR A 229 -8.64 -10.80 3.10
N ASP A 230 -8.07 -10.90 4.29
CA ASP A 230 -6.72 -11.42 4.52
C ASP A 230 -6.60 -12.89 4.10
N SER A 231 -7.63 -13.69 4.38
CA SER A 231 -7.65 -15.10 3.98
C SER A 231 -7.68 -15.26 2.47
N ARG A 232 -8.46 -14.41 1.76
CA ARG A 232 -8.53 -14.42 0.30
C ARG A 232 -7.20 -13.99 -0.33
N GLN A 233 -6.62 -12.88 0.13
CA GLN A 233 -5.33 -12.42 -0.38
C GLN A 233 -4.22 -13.45 -0.15
N ARG A 234 -4.25 -14.15 1.01
CA ARG A 234 -3.32 -15.26 1.28
C ARG A 234 -3.53 -16.45 0.35
N GLU A 235 -4.77 -16.90 0.17
CA GLU A 235 -5.12 -18.01 -0.74
C GLU A 235 -4.68 -17.71 -2.17
N VAL A 236 -5.02 -16.53 -2.68
CA VAL A 236 -4.65 -16.10 -4.04
C VAL A 236 -3.14 -15.98 -4.18
N GLY A 237 -2.47 -15.41 -3.17
CA GLY A 237 -1.01 -15.33 -3.13
C GLY A 237 -0.33 -16.70 -3.16
N ASP A 238 -0.84 -17.67 -2.38
CA ASP A 238 -0.31 -19.03 -2.36
C ASP A 238 -0.56 -19.74 -3.71
N HIS A 239 -1.77 -19.61 -4.31
CA HIS A 239 -2.07 -20.19 -5.61
C HIS A 239 -1.25 -19.57 -6.75
N LEU A 240 -1.07 -18.23 -6.75
CA LEU A 240 -0.20 -17.53 -7.69
C LEU A 240 1.24 -18.00 -7.53
N TYR A 241 1.72 -18.15 -6.28
CA TYR A 241 3.07 -18.62 -6.00
C TYR A 241 3.30 -20.03 -6.52
N GLU A 242 2.38 -20.96 -6.27
CA GLU A 242 2.48 -22.34 -6.75
C GLU A 242 2.53 -22.37 -8.29
N HIS A 243 1.62 -21.65 -8.95
CA HIS A 243 1.59 -21.56 -10.41
C HIS A 243 2.87 -20.93 -10.98
N TYR A 244 3.35 -19.84 -10.37
CA TYR A 244 4.59 -19.16 -10.71
C TYR A 244 5.80 -20.10 -10.55
N HIS A 245 5.91 -20.77 -9.40
CA HIS A 245 7.03 -21.64 -9.05
C HIS A 245 7.10 -22.86 -9.98
N GLU A 246 5.98 -23.55 -10.18
CA GLU A 246 5.92 -24.74 -11.05
C GLU A 246 6.34 -24.41 -12.48
N ASN A 247 5.79 -23.33 -13.05
CA ASN A 247 6.11 -22.93 -14.42
C ASN A 247 7.55 -22.43 -14.56
N ARG A 248 8.11 -21.76 -13.54
CA ARG A 248 9.54 -21.43 -13.52
C ARG A 248 10.40 -22.69 -13.58
N CYS A 249 10.13 -23.68 -12.75
CA CYS A 249 10.89 -24.93 -12.73
C CYS A 249 10.80 -25.67 -14.07
N LYS A 250 9.60 -25.72 -14.68
CA LYS A 250 9.42 -26.28 -16.03
C LYS A 250 10.21 -25.49 -17.07
N LEU A 251 10.18 -24.15 -17.03
CA LEU A 251 10.88 -23.29 -17.98
C LEU A 251 12.38 -23.49 -17.89
N ILE A 252 12.93 -23.56 -16.68
CA ILE A 252 14.37 -23.87 -16.47
C ILE A 252 14.73 -25.19 -17.14
N ARG A 253 13.95 -26.26 -16.92
CA ARG A 253 14.20 -27.57 -17.57
C ARG A 253 14.09 -27.50 -19.08
N HIS A 254 13.10 -26.77 -19.60
CA HIS A 254 12.90 -26.58 -21.03
C HIS A 254 14.11 -25.88 -21.66
N LEU A 255 14.61 -24.81 -21.04
CA LEU A 255 15.78 -24.06 -21.49
C LEU A 255 17.08 -24.86 -21.41
N MET A 256 17.20 -25.77 -20.43
CA MET A 256 18.34 -26.69 -20.35
C MET A 256 18.30 -27.81 -21.39
N SER A 257 17.13 -28.05 -21.98
CA SER A 257 16.90 -29.10 -22.98
C SER A 257 17.04 -28.57 -24.40
N LYS A 258 17.06 -29.48 -25.40
CA LYS A 258 17.00 -29.07 -26.81
C LYS A 258 15.69 -28.32 -27.11
N PRO A 259 15.71 -27.26 -27.93
CA PRO A 259 16.84 -26.81 -28.75
C PRO A 259 17.77 -25.78 -28.08
N HIS A 260 17.51 -25.39 -26.83
CA HIS A 260 18.17 -24.23 -26.18
C HIS A 260 19.49 -24.57 -25.51
N GLU A 261 19.58 -25.76 -24.88
CA GLU A 261 20.78 -26.32 -24.23
C GLU A 261 21.54 -25.30 -23.34
N LYS A 262 20.79 -24.45 -22.62
CA LYS A 262 21.35 -23.42 -21.75
C LYS A 262 21.94 -24.06 -20.47
N PRO A 263 23.08 -23.58 -19.96
CA PRO A 263 23.55 -23.94 -18.63
C PRO A 263 22.52 -23.57 -17.55
N LEU A 264 22.48 -24.31 -16.44
CA LEU A 264 21.52 -24.09 -15.36
C LEU A 264 21.43 -22.62 -14.92
N GLU A 265 22.56 -21.99 -14.63
CA GLU A 265 22.61 -20.58 -14.22
C GLU A 265 21.96 -19.65 -15.23
N ARG A 266 22.22 -19.87 -16.52
CA ARG A 266 21.64 -19.03 -17.57
C ARG A 266 20.16 -19.31 -17.77
N ALA A 267 19.73 -20.56 -17.62
CA ALA A 267 18.32 -20.94 -17.67
C ALA A 267 17.53 -20.32 -16.50
N ILE A 268 18.11 -20.24 -15.30
CA ILE A 268 17.52 -19.56 -14.13
C ILE A 268 17.32 -18.07 -14.43
N GLN A 269 18.38 -17.37 -14.84
CA GLN A 269 18.33 -15.93 -15.17
C GLN A 269 17.28 -15.61 -16.23
N ILE A 270 17.29 -16.36 -17.35
CA ILE A 270 16.34 -16.14 -18.44
C ILE A 270 14.90 -16.38 -17.97
N SER A 271 14.67 -17.44 -17.19
CA SER A 271 13.34 -17.74 -16.65
C SER A 271 12.88 -16.64 -15.70
N GLN A 272 13.73 -16.21 -14.77
CA GLN A 272 13.39 -15.18 -13.78
C GLN A 272 13.04 -13.86 -14.47
N LYS A 273 13.89 -13.38 -15.38
CA LYS A 273 13.63 -12.18 -16.17
C LYS A 273 12.32 -12.23 -16.96
N LEU A 274 11.99 -13.37 -17.57
CA LEU A 274 10.72 -13.54 -18.26
C LEU A 274 9.52 -13.44 -17.31
N LEU A 275 9.58 -14.13 -16.19
CA LEU A 275 8.51 -14.12 -15.19
C LEU A 275 8.33 -12.72 -14.59
N ASP A 276 9.43 -12.00 -14.33
CA ASP A 276 9.42 -10.63 -13.83
C ASP A 276 8.76 -9.66 -14.82
N ARG A 277 9.03 -9.81 -16.12
CA ARG A 277 8.34 -9.05 -17.18
C ARG A 277 6.83 -9.29 -17.14
N ILE A 278 6.39 -10.53 -17.01
CA ILE A 278 4.96 -10.88 -17.01
C ILE A 278 4.27 -10.37 -15.74
N ILE A 279 4.87 -10.54 -14.56
CA ILE A 279 4.34 -10.01 -13.30
C ILE A 279 4.24 -8.49 -13.34
N PHE A 280 5.26 -7.81 -13.89
CA PHE A 280 5.23 -6.36 -14.05
C PHE A 280 4.07 -5.91 -14.96
N ILE A 281 3.85 -6.59 -16.09
CA ILE A 281 2.77 -6.24 -17.01
C ILE A 281 1.41 -6.45 -16.34
N ALA A 282 1.20 -7.60 -15.70
CA ALA A 282 -0.05 -7.93 -15.01
C ALA A 282 -0.38 -6.89 -13.92
N PHE A 283 0.63 -6.49 -13.14
CA PHE A 283 0.49 -5.41 -12.15
C PHE A 283 0.14 -4.07 -12.80
N CYS A 284 0.78 -3.74 -13.92
CA CYS A 284 0.60 -2.46 -14.58
C CYS A 284 -0.74 -2.32 -15.29
N GLU A 285 -1.24 -3.38 -15.94
CA GLU A 285 -2.54 -3.32 -16.63
C GLU A 285 -3.70 -3.14 -15.64
N ASP A 286 -3.65 -3.80 -14.49
CA ASP A 286 -4.67 -3.69 -13.45
C ASP A 286 -4.64 -2.36 -12.71
N ARG A 287 -3.52 -1.63 -12.73
CA ARG A 287 -3.39 -0.30 -12.11
C ARG A 287 -3.48 0.86 -13.09
N GLY A 288 -3.83 0.58 -14.34
CA GLY A 288 -3.96 1.59 -15.39
C GLY A 288 -2.64 2.24 -15.78
N LEU A 289 -1.51 1.59 -15.49
CA LEU A 289 -0.19 1.98 -15.99
C LEU A 289 0.00 1.48 -17.43
N LEU A 290 -0.55 0.31 -17.75
CA LEU A 290 -0.68 -0.20 -19.11
C LEU A 290 -2.15 -0.28 -19.49
N PRO A 291 -2.48 -0.33 -20.80
CA PRO A 291 -3.87 -0.53 -21.19
C PRO A 291 -4.37 -1.88 -20.69
N GLU A 292 -5.65 -1.92 -20.31
CA GLU A 292 -6.27 -3.11 -19.74
C GLU A 292 -6.14 -4.34 -20.65
N TYR A 293 -6.02 -5.52 -20.03
CA TYR A 293 -5.95 -6.80 -20.70
C TYR A 293 -4.81 -6.89 -21.74
N SER A 294 -3.66 -6.25 -21.50
CA SER A 294 -2.51 -6.31 -22.41
C SER A 294 -1.95 -7.72 -22.56
N ILE A 295 -1.86 -8.49 -21.47
CA ILE A 295 -1.46 -9.91 -21.53
C ILE A 295 -2.47 -10.71 -22.35
N SER A 296 -3.75 -10.61 -22.01
CA SER A 296 -4.83 -11.34 -22.68
C SER A 296 -4.92 -11.00 -24.18
N ARG A 297 -4.74 -9.73 -24.55
CA ARG A 297 -4.68 -9.31 -25.96
C ARG A 297 -3.46 -9.88 -26.67
N ALA A 298 -2.29 -9.89 -26.04
CA ALA A 298 -1.08 -10.50 -26.62
C ALA A 298 -1.29 -12.00 -26.90
N TYR A 299 -1.99 -12.70 -26.01
CA TYR A 299 -2.29 -14.13 -26.14
C TYR A 299 -3.41 -14.45 -27.14
N HIS A 300 -4.54 -13.74 -27.11
CA HIS A 300 -5.72 -14.08 -27.91
C HIS A 300 -5.77 -13.40 -29.28
N TYR A 301 -5.20 -12.21 -29.45
CA TYR A 301 -5.32 -11.43 -30.70
C TYR A 301 -4.12 -11.65 -31.62
N VAL A 302 -4.10 -12.82 -32.23
CA VAL A 302 -3.07 -13.22 -33.19
C VAL A 302 -3.58 -13.05 -34.63
N PRO A 303 -2.80 -12.42 -35.53
CA PRO A 303 -3.18 -12.36 -36.94
C PRO A 303 -3.37 -13.77 -37.55
N PRO A 304 -4.38 -13.99 -38.41
CA PRO A 304 -4.52 -15.27 -39.10
C PRO A 304 -3.41 -15.43 -40.16
N PHE A 305 -2.97 -16.68 -40.39
CA PHE A 305 -2.02 -17.06 -41.46
C PHE A 305 -0.57 -16.55 -41.32
N VAL A 306 -0.04 -16.40 -40.10
CA VAL A 306 1.38 -16.03 -39.89
C VAL A 306 2.31 -17.22 -40.11
N ARG A 307 3.47 -16.99 -40.71
CA ARG A 307 4.51 -18.02 -40.98
C ARG A 307 5.55 -18.17 -39.86
N VAL A 308 5.25 -17.70 -38.65
CA VAL A 308 6.15 -17.82 -37.48
C VAL A 308 5.76 -19.03 -36.64
N VAL A 309 6.74 -19.66 -35.99
CA VAL A 309 6.57 -20.91 -35.22
C VAL A 309 5.61 -20.72 -34.04
N ASN A 310 5.73 -19.61 -33.32
CA ASN A 310 4.79 -19.22 -32.28
C ASN A 310 4.40 -17.74 -32.46
N PRO A 311 3.21 -17.47 -33.02
CA PRO A 311 2.76 -16.10 -33.25
C PRO A 311 2.33 -15.38 -31.96
N ARG A 312 1.95 -16.11 -30.90
CA ARG A 312 1.68 -15.52 -29.58
C ARG A 312 2.95 -15.06 -28.90
N TRP A 313 3.99 -15.88 -28.93
CA TRP A 313 5.29 -15.49 -28.39
C TRP A 313 5.81 -14.21 -29.08
N ARG A 314 5.62 -14.14 -30.41
CA ARG A 314 5.96 -12.92 -31.15
C ARG A 314 5.16 -11.70 -30.68
N ASN A 315 3.86 -11.83 -30.41
CA ASN A 315 3.05 -10.75 -29.85
C ASN A 315 3.56 -10.30 -28.47
N PHE A 316 3.97 -11.23 -27.59
CA PHE A 316 4.57 -10.88 -26.30
C PHE A 316 5.88 -10.10 -26.47
N LEU A 317 6.74 -10.48 -27.42
CA LEU A 317 7.96 -9.72 -27.74
C LEU A 317 7.64 -8.31 -28.24
N ASP A 318 6.62 -8.17 -29.10
CA ASP A 318 6.20 -6.85 -29.60
C ASP A 318 5.54 -6.00 -28.50
N LEU A 319 4.88 -6.63 -27.52
CA LEU A 319 4.42 -5.98 -26.29
C LEU A 319 5.62 -5.51 -25.43
N PHE A 320 6.61 -6.36 -25.19
CA PHE A 320 7.83 -5.99 -24.45
C PHE A 320 8.53 -4.80 -25.09
N ARG A 321 8.70 -4.82 -26.42
CA ARG A 321 9.26 -3.69 -27.18
C ARG A 321 8.42 -2.42 -27.07
N SER A 322 7.09 -2.55 -27.04
CA SER A 322 6.20 -1.41 -26.88
C SER A 322 6.31 -0.79 -25.49
N ILE A 323 6.58 -1.58 -24.46
CA ILE A 323 6.80 -1.10 -23.09
C ILE A 323 8.19 -0.46 -22.95
N ASP A 324 9.22 -1.06 -23.56
CA ASP A 324 10.57 -0.51 -23.64
C ASP A 324 10.57 0.85 -24.36
N LYS A 325 10.18 0.87 -25.64
CA LYS A 325 10.32 2.06 -26.49
C LYS A 325 9.14 3.01 -26.47
N GLY A 326 8.04 2.65 -25.81
CA GLY A 326 6.77 3.33 -25.92
C GLY A 326 6.04 2.99 -27.23
N ASN A 327 4.72 3.15 -27.21
CA ASN A 327 3.87 2.95 -28.37
C ASN A 327 2.60 3.80 -28.27
N ASP A 328 2.66 5.00 -28.85
CA ASP A 328 1.55 5.98 -28.85
C ASP A 328 0.26 5.44 -29.47
N LYS A 329 0.35 4.49 -30.43
CA LYS A 329 -0.83 3.95 -31.13
C LYS A 329 -1.73 3.11 -30.24
N ILE A 330 -1.17 2.54 -29.17
CA ILE A 330 -1.89 1.72 -28.19
C ILE A 330 -1.77 2.29 -26.79
N PHE A 331 -1.39 3.56 -26.66
CA PHE A 331 -1.30 4.30 -25.39
C PHE A 331 -0.36 3.64 -24.36
N ILE A 332 0.79 3.13 -24.81
CA ILE A 332 1.82 2.61 -23.91
C ILE A 332 2.95 3.65 -23.77
N PRO A 333 3.16 4.22 -22.58
CA PRO A 333 4.33 5.05 -22.30
C PRO A 333 5.65 4.27 -22.44
N PRO A 334 6.77 4.93 -22.78
CA PRO A 334 8.09 4.32 -22.69
C PRO A 334 8.45 4.18 -21.20
N TYR A 335 8.22 3.00 -20.64
CA TYR A 335 8.53 2.73 -19.24
C TYR A 335 10.00 2.40 -19.02
N ASP A 336 10.83 2.20 -20.06
CA ASP A 336 12.18 1.62 -19.97
C ASP A 336 12.99 2.09 -18.73
N GLY A 337 13.37 1.08 -17.94
CA GLY A 337 14.28 1.12 -16.81
C GLY A 337 15.17 -0.14 -16.80
N GLY A 338 15.39 -0.78 -17.96
CA GLY A 338 16.25 -1.96 -18.12
C GLY A 338 15.54 -3.31 -18.19
N LEU A 339 14.38 -3.49 -17.52
CA LEU A 339 13.64 -4.78 -17.50
C LEU A 339 13.22 -5.28 -18.89
N PHE A 340 12.68 -4.36 -19.70
CA PHE A 340 12.15 -4.65 -21.04
C PHE A 340 13.16 -4.43 -22.17
N ARG A 341 14.38 -3.99 -21.84
CA ARG A 341 15.46 -3.82 -22.82
C ARG A 341 15.68 -5.11 -23.60
N GLU A 342 15.86 -4.95 -24.92
CA GLU A 342 16.14 -6.04 -25.84
C GLU A 342 17.26 -6.95 -25.31
N ASP A 343 16.99 -8.25 -25.29
CA ASP A 343 17.91 -9.27 -24.82
C ASP A 343 17.87 -10.43 -25.80
N ALA A 344 18.88 -10.53 -26.66
CA ALA A 344 18.93 -11.53 -27.71
C ALA A 344 18.85 -12.97 -27.18
N GLU A 345 19.22 -13.24 -25.93
CA GLU A 345 19.10 -14.58 -25.37
C GLU A 345 17.67 -14.94 -24.94
N VAL A 346 16.88 -13.94 -24.57
CA VAL A 346 15.46 -14.09 -24.24
C VAL A 346 14.62 -14.01 -25.51
N ASP A 347 14.89 -13.02 -26.36
CA ASP A 347 14.03 -12.65 -27.47
C ASP A 347 14.11 -13.63 -28.65
N ASN A 348 15.21 -14.41 -28.73
CA ASN A 348 15.37 -15.47 -29.72
C ASN A 348 14.91 -16.85 -29.22
N LEU A 349 14.32 -16.94 -28.03
CA LEU A 349 13.78 -18.20 -27.53
C LEU A 349 12.70 -18.73 -28.46
N GLN A 350 12.68 -20.05 -28.59
CA GLN A 350 11.63 -20.82 -29.24
C GLN A 350 10.75 -21.40 -28.14
N LEU A 351 9.75 -20.61 -27.76
CA LEU A 351 8.72 -21.02 -26.81
C LEU A 351 7.50 -21.48 -27.59
N ASP A 352 6.92 -22.62 -27.21
CA ASP A 352 5.63 -23.10 -27.69
C ASP A 352 4.47 -22.44 -26.93
N ASP A 353 3.24 -22.79 -27.31
CA ASP A 353 2.02 -22.13 -26.82
C ASP A 353 1.84 -22.30 -25.30
N GLU A 354 2.39 -23.35 -24.68
CA GLU A 354 2.23 -23.64 -23.25
C GLU A 354 2.77 -22.51 -22.36
N TRP A 355 3.90 -21.89 -22.74
CA TRP A 355 4.48 -20.75 -21.99
C TRP A 355 3.63 -19.50 -22.12
N THR A 356 3.11 -19.24 -23.32
CA THR A 356 2.23 -18.08 -23.53
C THR A 356 0.87 -18.27 -22.85
N LEU A 357 0.39 -19.50 -22.73
CA LEU A 357 -0.78 -19.84 -21.93
C LEU A 357 -0.53 -19.63 -20.44
N PHE A 358 0.67 -19.99 -19.95
CA PHE A 358 1.09 -19.65 -18.59
C PHE A 358 1.08 -18.13 -18.37
N PHE A 359 1.62 -17.34 -19.30
CA PHE A 359 1.61 -15.88 -19.19
C PHE A 359 0.19 -15.31 -19.12
N ASP A 360 -0.72 -15.81 -19.96
CA ASP A 360 -2.15 -15.49 -19.91
C ASP A 360 -2.78 -15.90 -18.57
N GLY A 361 -2.42 -17.07 -18.04
CA GLY A 361 -2.80 -17.54 -16.72
C GLY A 361 -2.47 -16.54 -15.60
N ILE A 362 -1.28 -15.93 -15.63
CA ILE A 362 -0.87 -14.89 -14.68
C ILE A 362 -1.74 -13.63 -14.83
N GLY A 363 -2.08 -13.22 -16.04
CA GLY A 363 -2.94 -12.06 -16.29
C GLY A 363 -4.40 -12.21 -15.80
N ASN A 364 -4.82 -13.41 -15.37
CA ASN A 364 -6.16 -13.64 -14.83
C ASN A 364 -6.29 -13.34 -13.32
N TYR A 365 -5.19 -13.05 -12.64
CA TYR A 365 -5.21 -12.65 -11.24
C TYR A 365 -5.46 -11.15 -11.12
N ASP A 366 -6.12 -10.72 -10.05
CA ASP A 366 -6.39 -9.32 -9.75
C ASP A 366 -5.21 -8.71 -8.98
N PHE A 367 -4.32 -8.00 -9.66
CA PHE A 367 -3.17 -7.27 -9.09
C PHE A 367 -3.52 -5.87 -8.57
N ARG A 368 -4.78 -5.44 -8.69
CA ARG A 368 -5.25 -4.21 -8.07
C ARG A 368 -5.48 -4.45 -6.57
N ASP A 369 -6.33 -5.43 -6.25
CA ASP A 369 -6.86 -5.63 -4.90
C ASP A 369 -6.46 -6.97 -4.25
N GLU A 370 -6.43 -8.10 -4.97
CA GLU A 370 -6.12 -9.42 -4.39
C GLU A 370 -4.61 -9.69 -4.27
N VAL A 371 -3.86 -9.43 -5.34
CA VAL A 371 -2.40 -9.57 -5.42
C VAL A 371 -1.77 -8.20 -5.22
N ASN A 372 -1.97 -7.66 -4.02
CA ASN A 372 -1.39 -6.37 -3.65
C ASN A 372 0.14 -6.46 -3.48
N VAL A 373 0.79 -5.32 -3.27
CA VAL A 373 2.25 -5.22 -3.13
C VAL A 373 2.80 -6.05 -1.96
N ASP A 374 2.03 -6.28 -0.90
CA ASP A 374 2.49 -7.09 0.24
C ASP A 374 2.45 -8.58 -0.12
N VAL A 375 1.42 -9.03 -0.84
CA VAL A 375 1.34 -10.38 -1.42
C VAL A 375 2.51 -10.63 -2.39
N LEU A 376 2.80 -9.66 -3.27
CA LEU A 376 3.94 -9.73 -4.18
C LEU A 376 5.28 -9.79 -3.43
N GLY A 377 5.45 -9.00 -2.37
CA GLY A 377 6.63 -9.05 -1.52
C GLY A 377 6.88 -10.45 -0.96
N HIS A 378 5.81 -11.14 -0.52
CA HIS A 378 5.92 -12.53 -0.05
C HIS A 378 6.26 -13.52 -1.17
N ILE A 379 5.72 -13.33 -2.38
CA ILE A 379 6.04 -14.16 -3.56
C ILE A 379 7.52 -14.00 -3.92
N PHE A 380 8.01 -12.76 -3.99
CA PHE A 380 9.40 -12.43 -4.30
C PHE A 380 10.39 -12.99 -3.27
N GLU A 381 10.06 -12.88 -1.99
CA GLU A 381 10.91 -13.44 -0.94
C GLU A 381 10.97 -14.98 -1.00
N ARG A 382 9.84 -15.66 -1.22
CA ARG A 382 9.84 -17.11 -1.42
C ARG A 382 10.60 -17.50 -2.70
N SER A 383 10.49 -16.68 -3.75
CA SER A 383 11.16 -16.85 -5.03
C SER A 383 12.69 -16.87 -4.91
N VAL A 384 13.28 -15.89 -4.22
CA VAL A 384 14.74 -15.83 -3.96
C VAL A 384 15.20 -17.11 -3.26
N ASN A 385 14.46 -17.56 -2.24
CA ASN A 385 14.82 -18.75 -1.47
C ASN A 385 14.82 -20.02 -2.31
N ASP A 386 13.86 -20.16 -3.23
CA ASP A 386 13.78 -21.33 -4.09
C ASP A 386 14.85 -21.34 -5.18
N ILE A 387 15.21 -20.18 -5.73
CA ILE A 387 16.30 -20.06 -6.71
C ILE A 387 17.63 -20.55 -6.10
N GLU A 388 17.94 -20.11 -4.89
CA GLU A 388 19.14 -20.58 -4.17
C GLU A 388 19.13 -22.09 -3.92
N ARG A 389 17.94 -22.68 -3.65
CA ARG A 389 17.80 -24.14 -3.52
C ARG A 389 17.98 -24.88 -4.84
N ILE A 390 17.52 -24.31 -5.95
CA ILE A 390 17.71 -24.87 -7.30
C ILE A 390 19.20 -24.89 -7.66
N ARG A 391 19.93 -23.81 -7.40
CA ARG A 391 21.38 -23.71 -7.63
C ARG A 391 22.18 -24.77 -6.89
N LEU A 392 21.82 -25.03 -5.65
CA LEU A 392 22.54 -25.97 -4.78
C LEU A 392 22.16 -27.45 -5.02
N GLY A 393 21.48 -27.74 -6.12
CA GLY A 393 21.15 -29.10 -6.57
C GLY A 393 19.99 -29.76 -5.82
N GLY A 394 19.38 -29.08 -4.84
CA GLY A 394 18.37 -29.68 -3.96
C GLY A 394 16.99 -29.93 -4.60
N PHE A 395 16.75 -29.45 -5.83
CA PHE A 395 15.41 -29.41 -6.43
C PHE A 395 15.17 -30.43 -7.55
N PHE A 396 16.16 -30.70 -8.41
CA PHE A 396 15.98 -31.67 -9.52
C PHE A 396 16.21 -33.13 -9.08
N GLU A 397 16.95 -33.37 -8.01
CA GLU A 397 17.13 -34.72 -7.43
C GLU A 397 15.89 -35.19 -6.65
N ALA A 398 15.07 -34.25 -6.14
CA ALA A 398 13.90 -34.54 -5.31
C ALA A 398 12.67 -35.04 -6.09
N GLU A 399 12.64 -34.90 -7.42
CA GLU A 399 11.56 -35.43 -8.27
C GLU A 399 11.66 -36.95 -8.53
N VAL A 400 12.73 -37.62 -8.06
CA VAL A 400 12.96 -39.06 -8.35
C VAL A 400 12.52 -40.00 -7.22
N GLU A 401 12.22 -39.52 -6.00
CA GLU A 401 11.80 -40.38 -4.89
C GLU A 401 10.34 -40.15 -4.45
N GLU A 402 9.43 -40.98 -4.96
CA GLU A 402 8.10 -41.22 -4.36
C GLU A 402 8.26 -41.95 -3.01
N GLY A 403 8.55 -41.21 -1.93
CA GLY A 403 8.67 -41.75 -0.57
C GLY A 403 8.19 -40.78 0.52
N PRO A 404 7.78 -41.26 1.70
CA PRO A 404 7.23 -40.41 2.75
C PRO A 404 8.30 -39.46 3.32
N ARG A 405 8.06 -38.16 3.09
CA ARG A 405 8.88 -36.98 3.43
C ARG A 405 9.48 -37.03 4.85
N HIS A 406 10.80 -37.22 4.96
CA HIS A 406 11.54 -36.67 6.10
C HIS A 406 11.75 -35.16 5.87
N ARG A 407 10.83 -34.32 6.35
CA ARG A 407 11.07 -32.87 6.42
C ARG A 407 12.26 -32.62 7.33
N MET A 408 13.37 -32.12 6.79
CA MET A 408 14.43 -31.55 7.61
C MET A 408 13.86 -30.42 8.48
N ALA A 409 14.38 -30.28 9.70
CA ALA A 409 13.99 -29.18 10.56
C ALA A 409 14.36 -27.83 9.89
N LYS A 410 13.39 -26.92 9.73
CA LYS A 410 13.56 -25.56 9.13
C LYS A 410 14.80 -24.80 9.61
N SER A 411 15.29 -25.07 10.83
CA SER A 411 16.48 -24.46 11.42
C SER A 411 17.80 -24.93 10.76
N ALA A 412 17.89 -26.19 10.32
CA ALA A 412 19.07 -26.74 9.67
C ALA A 412 19.20 -26.30 8.21
N GLU A 413 18.07 -26.14 7.49
CA GLU A 413 18.04 -25.55 6.15
C GLU A 413 18.49 -24.09 6.17
N ARG A 414 17.95 -23.26 7.08
CA ARG A 414 18.33 -21.83 7.22
C ARG A 414 19.83 -21.65 7.49
N LYS A 415 20.41 -22.49 8.35
CA LYS A 415 21.86 -22.45 8.66
C LYS A 415 22.75 -22.90 7.51
N ARG A 416 22.28 -23.82 6.66
CA ARG A 416 23.05 -24.33 5.52
C ARG A 416 23.05 -23.38 4.34
N PHE A 417 21.94 -22.65 4.15
CA PHE A 417 21.73 -21.80 2.97
C PHE A 417 21.90 -20.30 3.24
N GLY A 418 22.10 -19.87 4.49
CA GLY A 418 22.25 -18.45 4.83
C GLY A 418 20.96 -17.63 4.65
N ILE A 419 19.83 -18.29 4.43
CA ILE A 419 18.54 -17.67 4.13
C ILE A 419 17.84 -17.31 5.43
N TYR A 420 17.79 -16.03 5.76
CA TYR A 420 17.10 -15.51 6.94
C TYR A 420 15.99 -14.55 6.53
N TYR A 421 14.74 -15.02 6.64
CA TYR A 421 13.54 -14.19 6.54
C TYR A 421 13.60 -13.07 7.57
N THR A 422 13.37 -11.83 7.12
CA THR A 422 13.28 -10.66 8.01
C THR A 422 11.83 -10.16 8.04
N PRO A 423 11.10 -10.31 9.15
CA PRO A 423 9.70 -9.91 9.22
C PRO A 423 9.49 -8.42 8.86
N PRO A 424 8.42 -8.05 8.13
CA PRO A 424 8.12 -6.66 7.76
C PRO A 424 8.04 -5.70 8.95
N SER A 425 7.54 -6.17 10.10
CA SER A 425 7.51 -5.38 11.34
C SER A 425 8.91 -5.08 11.87
N PHE A 426 9.84 -6.02 11.71
CA PHE A 426 11.23 -5.87 12.13
C PHE A 426 12.01 -4.97 11.18
N THR A 427 11.87 -5.13 9.86
CA THR A 427 12.51 -4.22 8.88
C THR A 427 12.03 -2.79 9.07
N SER A 428 10.72 -2.59 9.22
CA SER A 428 10.14 -1.25 9.47
C SER A 428 10.69 -0.65 10.78
N PHE A 429 10.74 -1.44 11.86
CA PHE A 429 11.28 -0.98 13.14
C PHE A 429 12.74 -0.52 13.03
N ILE A 430 13.60 -1.30 12.37
CA ILE A 430 15.01 -0.94 12.18
C ILE A 430 15.13 0.35 11.36
N VAL A 431 14.45 0.42 10.22
CA VAL A 431 14.53 1.60 9.34
C VAL A 431 14.10 2.87 10.07
N HIS A 432 12.99 2.84 10.80
CA HIS A 432 12.55 4.01 11.58
C HIS A 432 13.57 4.40 12.67
N ASN A 433 14.16 3.43 13.37
CA ASN A 433 15.08 3.72 14.48
C ASN A 433 16.50 4.07 14.02
N VAL A 434 16.85 3.83 12.76
CA VAL A 434 18.18 4.13 12.20
C VAL A 434 18.08 5.33 11.28
N VAL A 435 17.36 5.20 10.17
CA VAL A 435 17.23 6.25 9.15
C VAL A 435 16.38 7.40 9.68
N GLY A 436 15.26 7.09 10.36
CA GLY A 436 14.38 8.13 10.91
C GLY A 436 15.10 9.01 11.93
N LYS A 437 15.87 8.41 12.83
CA LYS A 437 16.68 9.16 13.81
C LYS A 437 17.78 10.00 13.17
N ASP A 438 18.47 9.49 12.14
CA ASP A 438 19.46 10.29 11.40
C ASP A 438 18.83 11.52 10.74
N ILE A 439 17.62 11.37 10.17
CA ILE A 439 16.85 12.49 9.61
C ILE A 439 16.51 13.52 10.70
N GLU A 440 15.98 13.07 11.83
CA GLU A 440 15.65 13.94 12.97
C GLU A 440 16.87 14.74 13.45
N GLU A 441 18.01 14.08 13.67
CA GLU A 441 19.26 14.71 14.12
C GLU A 441 19.80 15.74 13.10
N ARG A 442 19.69 15.44 11.79
CA ARG A 442 20.08 16.37 10.72
C ARG A 442 19.19 17.61 10.70
N PHE A 443 17.89 17.43 10.81
CA PHE A 443 16.92 18.53 10.83
C PHE A 443 17.12 19.41 12.06
N GLU A 444 17.31 18.83 13.24
CA GLU A 444 17.67 19.58 14.46
C GLU A 444 18.96 20.38 14.29
N THR A 445 19.98 19.78 13.67
CA THR A 445 21.26 20.45 13.42
C THR A 445 21.10 21.64 12.47
N LEU A 446 20.28 21.50 11.42
CA LEU A 446 19.96 22.60 10.51
C LEU A 446 19.19 23.72 11.23
N ALA A 447 18.23 23.36 12.07
CA ALA A 447 17.45 24.32 12.85
C ALA A 447 18.36 25.12 13.79
N ARG A 448 19.30 24.47 14.50
CA ARG A 448 20.26 25.15 15.38
C ARG A 448 21.21 26.11 14.64
N LYS A 449 21.57 25.80 13.39
CA LYS A 449 22.42 26.68 12.56
C LYS A 449 21.70 27.97 12.16
N GLN A 450 20.38 27.92 11.97
CA GLN A 450 19.55 29.11 11.83
C GLN A 450 19.15 29.60 13.23
N SER A 451 20.05 30.36 13.85
CA SER A 451 20.03 30.82 15.26
C SER A 451 18.76 31.54 15.77
N ASP A 452 17.77 31.74 14.89
CA ASP A 452 16.54 32.51 15.08
C ASP A 452 15.24 31.67 14.95
N LEU A 453 15.33 30.37 14.64
CA LEU A 453 14.16 29.50 14.48
C LEU A 453 13.84 28.74 15.78
N SER A 454 13.27 29.44 16.76
CA SER A 454 12.77 28.81 17.99
C SER A 454 11.42 28.10 17.80
N ASP A 455 10.69 28.45 16.73
CA ASP A 455 9.38 27.90 16.41
C ASP A 455 9.31 27.50 14.93
N LEU A 456 9.35 26.19 14.67
CA LEU A 456 9.20 25.62 13.34
C LEU A 456 7.73 25.51 12.89
N THR A 457 6.78 25.92 13.74
CA THR A 457 5.33 25.72 13.56
C THR A 457 4.57 27.00 13.20
N SER A 458 5.24 27.97 12.57
CA SER A 458 4.61 29.25 12.20
C SER A 458 3.33 29.04 11.39
N ALA A 459 2.21 29.57 11.89
CA ALA A 459 0.92 29.55 11.21
C ALA A 459 0.82 30.54 10.02
N ARG A 460 1.93 31.20 9.65
CA ARG A 460 2.01 32.13 8.52
C ARG A 460 3.23 31.80 7.65
N PRO A 461 3.16 32.06 6.33
CA PRO A 461 4.31 31.95 5.44
C PRO A 461 5.50 32.76 5.95
N ASP A 462 6.69 32.16 5.93
CA ASP A 462 7.94 32.76 6.40
C ASP A 462 9.10 32.29 5.52
N SER A 463 9.72 33.22 4.82
CA SER A 463 10.89 32.99 3.95
C SER A 463 12.07 32.28 4.65
N ARG A 464 12.24 32.48 5.98
CA ARG A 464 13.32 31.83 6.75
C ARG A 464 13.03 30.34 6.91
N LEU A 465 11.78 30.00 7.21
CA LEU A 465 11.30 28.62 7.28
C LEU A 465 11.30 27.96 5.89
N GLU A 466 10.95 28.69 4.84
CA GLU A 466 11.13 28.17 3.47
C GLU A 466 12.60 27.77 3.22
N GLN A 467 13.55 28.64 3.57
CA GLN A 467 14.98 28.33 3.41
C GLN A 467 15.44 27.15 4.26
N TYR A 468 14.93 27.03 5.50
CA TYR A 468 15.15 25.88 6.37
C TYR A 468 14.70 24.59 5.69
N TRP A 469 13.44 24.53 5.23
CA TRP A 469 12.88 23.33 4.62
C TRP A 469 13.56 22.98 3.29
N ARG A 470 13.98 23.97 2.50
CA ARG A 470 14.84 23.72 1.33
C ARG A 470 16.20 23.12 1.71
N ALA A 471 16.79 23.54 2.83
CA ALA A 471 18.02 22.91 3.34
C ALA A 471 17.75 21.48 3.83
N CYS A 472 16.61 21.22 4.48
CA CYS A 472 16.17 19.87 4.85
C CYS A 472 16.00 18.97 3.62
N PHE A 473 15.39 19.48 2.55
CA PHE A 473 15.23 18.73 1.28
C PHE A 473 16.58 18.28 0.73
N ASN A 474 17.56 19.18 0.66
CA ASN A 474 18.91 18.84 0.21
C ASN A 474 19.60 17.86 1.18
N SER A 475 19.39 18.01 2.48
CA SER A 475 19.94 17.08 3.47
C SER A 475 19.34 15.68 3.35
N LEU A 476 18.07 15.53 2.96
CA LEU A 476 17.48 14.22 2.66
C LEU A 476 18.15 13.60 1.43
N ARG A 477 18.42 14.40 0.40
CA ARG A 477 19.10 13.95 -0.84
C ARG A 477 20.52 13.43 -0.60
N ASP A 478 21.18 13.94 0.43
CA ASP A 478 22.53 13.53 0.82
C ASP A 478 22.58 12.21 1.61
N ILE A 479 21.44 11.68 2.08
CA ILE A 479 21.39 10.41 2.82
C ILE A 479 21.63 9.26 1.84
N LYS A 480 22.61 8.38 2.14
CA LYS A 480 22.87 7.17 1.35
C LYS A 480 22.61 5.93 2.21
N ILE A 481 21.68 5.09 1.77
CA ILE A 481 21.25 3.88 2.46
C ILE A 481 21.72 2.69 1.63
N VAL A 482 22.55 1.84 2.21
CA VAL A 482 23.07 0.64 1.55
C VAL A 482 22.56 -0.62 2.25
N ASP A 483 22.01 -1.54 1.46
CA ASP A 483 21.76 -2.92 1.88
C ASP A 483 22.76 -3.86 1.17
N PRO A 484 23.83 -4.32 1.85
CA PRO A 484 24.90 -5.09 1.21
C PRO A 484 24.56 -6.57 0.97
N ALA A 485 23.35 -7.01 1.33
CA ALA A 485 22.83 -8.35 1.06
C ALA A 485 21.32 -8.26 0.83
N CYS A 486 20.93 -7.52 -0.22
CA CYS A 486 19.59 -6.97 -0.31
C CYS A 486 18.49 -8.02 -0.54
N GLY A 487 18.81 -9.21 -1.06
CA GLY A 487 17.84 -10.29 -1.25
C GLY A 487 16.65 -9.83 -2.09
N SER A 488 15.45 -9.82 -1.49
CA SER A 488 14.22 -9.32 -2.12
C SER A 488 13.97 -7.81 -1.99
N GLY A 489 14.91 -7.07 -1.38
CA GLY A 489 14.82 -5.61 -1.21
C GLY A 489 14.02 -5.16 0.01
N ALA A 490 13.78 -6.03 1.00
CA ALA A 490 12.86 -5.77 2.11
C ALA A 490 13.23 -4.51 2.93
N PHE A 491 14.52 -4.25 3.19
CA PHE A 491 14.95 -3.03 3.86
C PHE A 491 14.85 -1.80 2.96
N LEU A 492 15.27 -1.91 1.70
CA LEU A 492 15.24 -0.81 0.72
C LEU A 492 13.82 -0.31 0.48
N ILE A 493 12.85 -1.22 0.39
CA ILE A 493 11.43 -0.89 0.29
C ILE A 493 10.94 -0.06 1.49
N LYS A 494 11.35 -0.44 2.70
CA LYS A 494 10.96 0.29 3.92
C LYS A 494 11.69 1.62 4.07
N ALA A 495 12.95 1.68 3.65
CA ALA A 495 13.73 2.91 3.58
C ALA A 495 13.10 3.91 2.61
N TYR A 496 12.66 3.45 1.43
CA TYR A 496 11.89 4.27 0.52
C TYR A 496 10.63 4.81 1.19
N ASP A 497 9.81 3.94 1.81
CA ASP A 497 8.53 4.35 2.40
C ASP A 497 8.71 5.50 3.40
N LEU A 498 9.74 5.41 4.25
CA LEU A 498 10.11 6.46 5.20
C LEU A 498 10.61 7.73 4.50
N LEU A 499 11.54 7.61 3.55
CA LEU A 499 12.07 8.76 2.84
C LEU A 499 10.99 9.51 2.07
N GLU A 500 10.10 8.80 1.39
CA GLU A 500 8.98 9.40 0.67
C GLU A 500 8.06 10.19 1.59
N GLU A 501 7.75 9.67 2.78
CA GLU A 501 6.99 10.40 3.80
C GLU A 501 7.71 11.72 4.17
N GLN A 502 9.01 11.64 4.46
CA GLN A 502 9.82 12.80 4.87
C GLN A 502 9.98 13.84 3.75
N TYR A 503 10.24 13.41 2.51
CA TYR A 503 10.33 14.32 1.36
C TYR A 503 9.00 15.02 1.10
N ASN A 504 7.89 14.29 1.14
CA ASN A 504 6.56 14.88 0.95
C ASN A 504 6.28 15.93 2.03
N GLU A 505 6.57 15.63 3.29
CA GLU A 505 6.43 16.58 4.39
C GLU A 505 7.26 17.85 4.14
N VAL A 506 8.53 17.71 3.78
CA VAL A 506 9.40 18.86 3.49
C VAL A 506 8.86 19.69 2.32
N VAL A 507 8.42 19.05 1.23
CA VAL A 507 7.85 19.74 0.07
C VAL A 507 6.56 20.48 0.44
N ASP A 508 5.73 19.90 1.30
CA ASP A 508 4.51 20.53 1.79
C ASP A 508 4.81 21.79 2.62
N GLN A 509 5.84 21.74 3.46
CA GLN A 509 6.30 22.90 4.23
C GLN A 509 6.90 23.99 3.34
N ILE A 510 7.69 23.61 2.32
CA ILE A 510 8.19 24.56 1.32
C ILE A 510 7.02 25.24 0.60
N ALA A 511 6.01 24.48 0.17
CA ALA A 511 4.85 25.01 -0.54
C ALA A 511 4.05 25.97 0.34
N PHE A 512 3.85 25.62 1.61
CA PHE A 512 3.18 26.49 2.59
C PHE A 512 3.92 27.81 2.81
N HIS A 513 5.23 27.77 3.05
CA HIS A 513 6.00 28.97 3.38
C HIS A 513 6.37 29.84 2.17
N SER A 514 6.46 29.26 0.97
CA SER A 514 6.63 30.01 -0.28
C SER A 514 5.32 30.58 -0.83
N GLY A 515 4.18 30.00 -0.43
CA GLY A 515 2.87 30.32 -0.99
C GLY A 515 2.67 29.80 -2.43
N GLN A 516 3.55 28.92 -2.91
CA GLN A 516 3.50 28.33 -4.25
C GLN A 516 3.56 26.80 -4.15
N GLN A 517 2.70 26.11 -4.88
CA GLN A 517 2.79 24.66 -5.04
C GLN A 517 3.93 24.33 -6.01
N ASP A 518 4.85 23.46 -5.59
CA ASP A 518 5.93 22.93 -6.44
C ASP A 518 5.64 21.47 -6.78
N GLU A 519 4.62 21.25 -7.61
CA GLU A 519 4.25 19.90 -8.07
C GLU A 519 5.40 19.25 -8.84
N THR A 520 6.25 20.04 -9.50
CA THR A 520 7.42 19.53 -10.20
C THR A 520 8.43 18.88 -9.27
N LEU A 521 8.69 19.47 -8.11
CA LEU A 521 9.56 18.89 -7.09
C LEU A 521 8.96 17.62 -6.50
N ARG A 522 7.64 17.64 -6.25
CA ARG A 522 6.91 16.48 -5.72
C ARG A 522 6.93 15.30 -6.68
N GLU A 523 6.76 15.56 -7.97
CA GLU A 523 6.89 14.56 -9.03
C GLU A 523 8.31 14.01 -9.17
N GLN A 524 9.36 14.64 -8.61
CA GLN A 524 10.72 14.10 -8.68
C GLN A 524 11.08 13.21 -7.49
N ILE A 525 10.30 13.23 -6.41
CA ILE A 525 10.62 12.51 -5.15
C ILE A 525 10.92 11.02 -5.40
N PRO A 526 10.10 10.24 -6.13
CA PRO A 526 10.39 8.82 -6.34
C PRO A 526 11.73 8.57 -7.03
N ASP A 527 12.03 9.35 -8.08
CA ASP A 527 13.27 9.22 -8.84
C ASP A 527 14.48 9.63 -8.00
N ILE A 528 14.36 10.71 -7.21
CA ILE A 528 15.40 11.15 -6.27
C ILE A 528 15.69 10.06 -5.24
N ILE A 529 14.66 9.44 -4.65
CA ILE A 529 14.89 8.38 -3.66
C ILE A 529 15.60 7.20 -4.30
N LEU A 530 15.13 6.76 -5.47
CA LEU A 530 15.67 5.60 -6.18
C LEU A 530 17.11 5.82 -6.69
N GLN A 531 17.45 7.02 -7.15
CA GLN A 531 18.78 7.34 -7.71
C GLN A 531 19.75 7.87 -6.66
N ASP A 532 19.29 8.75 -5.79
CA ASP A 532 20.20 9.43 -4.86
C ASP A 532 20.28 8.71 -3.52
N ASN A 533 19.22 8.04 -3.03
CA ASN A 533 19.20 7.56 -1.65
C ASN A 533 19.46 6.06 -1.47
N LEU A 534 19.00 5.20 -2.39
CA LEU A 534 18.96 3.75 -2.17
C LEU A 534 20.01 2.98 -2.97
N PHE A 535 20.73 2.11 -2.29
CA PHE A 535 21.79 1.26 -2.86
C PHE A 535 21.68 -0.16 -2.32
N GLY A 536 21.90 -1.16 -3.17
CA GLY A 536 21.78 -2.57 -2.83
C GLY A 536 22.85 -3.40 -3.51
N VAL A 537 23.35 -4.41 -2.80
CA VAL A 537 24.24 -5.43 -3.36
C VAL A 537 23.69 -6.80 -3.02
N ASP A 538 23.69 -7.70 -3.99
CA ASP A 538 23.48 -9.12 -3.73
C ASP A 538 24.38 -9.97 -4.63
N VAL A 539 24.78 -11.14 -4.15
CA VAL A 539 25.61 -12.09 -4.92
C VAL A 539 24.79 -12.78 -6.02
N SER A 540 23.47 -12.84 -5.84
CA SER A 540 22.52 -13.51 -6.71
C SER A 540 21.94 -12.52 -7.74
N PRO A 541 22.20 -12.69 -9.06
CA PRO A 541 21.62 -11.84 -10.10
C PRO A 541 20.09 -11.77 -10.04
N GLU A 542 19.44 -12.87 -9.68
CA GLU A 542 17.99 -12.99 -9.59
C GLU A 542 17.44 -12.22 -8.38
N ALA A 543 18.17 -12.19 -7.27
CA ALA A 543 17.80 -11.37 -6.12
C ALA A 543 17.88 -9.88 -6.47
N VAL A 544 18.89 -9.48 -7.26
CA VAL A 544 19.00 -8.12 -7.80
C VAL A 544 17.82 -7.80 -8.72
N GLU A 545 17.47 -8.67 -9.67
CA GLU A 545 16.31 -8.49 -10.55
C GLU A 545 15.00 -8.38 -9.77
N ILE A 546 14.79 -9.26 -8.78
CA ILE A 546 13.61 -9.25 -7.90
C ILE A 546 13.55 -7.96 -7.07
N THR A 547 14.68 -7.49 -6.54
CA THR A 547 14.75 -6.23 -5.78
C THR A 547 14.37 -5.04 -6.67
N GLN A 548 14.92 -4.98 -7.90
CA GLN A 548 14.59 -3.93 -8.86
C GLN A 548 13.09 -3.97 -9.22
N LEU A 549 12.54 -5.16 -9.50
CA LEU A 549 11.12 -5.34 -9.76
C LEU A 549 10.25 -4.87 -8.59
N ALA A 550 10.60 -5.24 -7.36
CA ALA A 550 9.83 -4.89 -6.18
C ALA A 550 9.82 -3.37 -5.93
N LEU A 551 10.93 -2.68 -6.21
CA LEU A 551 11.01 -1.21 -6.20
C LEU A 551 10.14 -0.61 -7.31
N TRP A 552 10.26 -1.08 -8.55
CA TRP A 552 9.43 -0.56 -9.66
C TRP A 552 7.94 -0.76 -9.42
N ILE A 553 7.50 -1.94 -8.99
CA ILE A 553 6.08 -2.21 -8.68
C ILE A 553 5.55 -1.26 -7.60
N ARG A 554 6.38 -0.91 -6.62
CA ARG A 554 5.94 -0.05 -5.53
C ARG A 554 5.86 1.42 -5.93
N PHE A 555 6.63 1.86 -6.92
CA PHE A 555 6.83 3.29 -7.23
C PHE A 555 6.57 3.67 -8.70
N ALA A 556 6.11 2.74 -9.52
CA ALA A 556 5.72 3.00 -10.91
C ALA A 556 4.57 4.02 -10.96
N ARG A 557 4.66 4.94 -11.92
CA ARG A 557 3.72 6.04 -12.10
C ARG A 557 3.30 6.15 -13.55
N HIS A 558 2.03 6.44 -13.76
CA HIS A 558 1.47 6.53 -15.11
C HIS A 558 2.21 7.59 -15.94
N GLY A 559 2.69 7.19 -17.12
CA GLY A 559 3.34 8.10 -18.06
C GLY A 559 4.75 8.55 -17.67
N LYS A 560 5.37 7.96 -16.63
CA LYS A 560 6.75 8.22 -16.24
C LYS A 560 7.62 6.99 -16.53
N THR A 561 8.81 7.22 -17.09
CA THR A 561 9.83 6.18 -17.28
C THR A 561 10.21 5.58 -15.94
N LEU A 562 10.47 4.28 -15.90
CA LEU A 562 11.08 3.65 -14.73
C LEU A 562 12.51 4.14 -14.60
N THR A 563 12.93 4.36 -13.37
CA THR A 563 14.33 4.66 -13.06
C THR A 563 15.19 3.44 -13.40
N ASP A 564 16.29 3.65 -14.14
CA ASP A 564 17.33 2.63 -14.28
C ASP A 564 18.05 2.44 -12.95
N LEU A 565 17.88 1.26 -12.35
CA LEU A 565 18.44 0.89 -11.06
C LEU A 565 19.73 0.08 -11.19
N SER A 566 20.22 -0.18 -12.40
CA SER A 566 21.33 -1.11 -12.66
C SER A 566 22.68 -0.68 -12.07
N GLU A 567 22.87 0.62 -11.82
CA GLU A 567 24.07 1.15 -11.13
C GLU A 567 23.93 1.21 -9.60
N HIS A 568 22.70 1.05 -9.09
CA HIS A 568 22.36 1.25 -7.67
C HIS A 568 22.08 -0.07 -6.94
N ILE A 569 21.40 -1.00 -7.63
CA ILE A 569 21.16 -2.36 -7.17
C ILE A 569 22.01 -3.28 -8.02
N VAL A 570 23.15 -3.70 -7.49
CA VAL A 570 24.22 -4.34 -8.26
C VAL A 570 24.43 -5.79 -7.85
N CYS A 571 24.74 -6.63 -8.83
CA CYS A 571 25.19 -7.99 -8.57
C CYS A 571 26.66 -7.98 -8.20
N GLY A 572 27.00 -8.48 -7.01
CA GLY A 572 28.37 -8.50 -6.52
C GLY A 572 28.54 -9.23 -5.20
N ASN A 573 29.78 -9.61 -4.90
CA ASN A 573 30.14 -10.05 -3.56
C ASN A 573 30.55 -8.83 -2.73
N SER A 574 29.84 -8.58 -1.63
CA SER A 574 30.08 -7.45 -0.74
C SER A 574 31.31 -7.60 0.16
N LEU A 575 31.91 -8.80 0.22
CA LEU A 575 33.18 -9.11 0.89
C LEU A 575 34.36 -9.02 -0.07
#